data_AF-A0A377BBV8-F1
#
_entry.id   AF-A0A377BBV8-F1
#
_cell.length_a   1.000
_cell.length_b   1.000
_cell.length_c   1.000
_cell.angle_alpha   90.00
_cell.angle_beta   90.00
_cell.angle_gamma   90.00
#
_symmetry.space_group_name_H-M   'P 1'
#
loop_
_entity.id
_entity.type
_entity.pdbx_description
1 polymer ?
#
loop_
_entity_poly.entity_id
_entity_poly.type
_entity_poly.pdbx_seq_one_letter_code
_entity_poly.pdbx_strand_id
1 'polypeptide(L)' 'MHVTLVEINVHEDKVDEFIEVFRQNHLGSVQEEGNLRFDVLQDRK' A
#
# COMPACT_ATOMS: atom_id res chain seq x y z
N MET A 1 8.61 14.02 10.94
CA MET A 1 8.04 12.92 10.15
C MET A 1 6.70 12.57 10.76
N HIS A 2 5.61 12.71 10.00
CA HIS A 2 4.28 12.24 10.41
C HIS A 2 4.07 10.85 9.79
N VAL A 3 3.67 9.87 10.59
CA VAL A 3 3.53 8.48 10.15
C VAL A 3 2.14 7.98 10.47
N THR A 4 1.52 7.34 9.48
CA THR A 4 0.24 6.64 9.63
C THR A 4 0.47 5.18 9.23
N LEU A 5 0.09 4.24 10.09
CA LEU A 5 -0.01 2.83 9.74
C LEU A 5 -1.46 2.53 9.40
N VAL A 6 -1.69 1.88 8.26
CA VAL A 6 -3.01 1.49 7.79
C VAL A 6 -3.03 -0.02 7.65
N GLU A 7 -3.98 -0.66 8.31
CA GLU A 7 -4.24 -2.09 8.21
C GLU A 7 -5.47 -2.31 7.33
N ILE A 8 -5.36 -3.25 6.37
CA ILE A 8 -6.42 -3.56 5.42
C ILE A 8 -6.61 -5.07 5.38
N ASN A 9 -7.80 -5.51 5.74
CA ASN A 9 -8.21 -6.91 5.56
C ASN A 9 -8.75 -7.09 4.15
N VAL A 10 -8.10 -7.95 3.37
CA VAL A 10 -8.46 -8.25 1.98
C VAL A 10 -9.01 -9.67 1.93
N HIS A 11 -10.06 -9.89 1.14
CA HIS A 11 -10.56 -11.24 0.88
C HIS A 11 -9.45 -12.09 0.23
N GLU A 12 -9.33 -13.36 0.65
CA GLU A 12 -8.22 -14.24 0.25
C GLU A 12 -8.11 -14.42 -1.28
N ASP A 13 -9.24 -14.42 -1.99
CA ASP A 13 -9.32 -14.54 -3.45
C ASP A 13 -9.04 -13.22 -4.19
N LYS A 14 -8.82 -12.13 -3.47
CA LYS A 14 -8.65 -10.77 -4.00
C LYS A 14 -7.29 -10.14 -3.74
N VAL A 15 -6.38 -10.88 -3.12
CA VAL A 15 -5.04 -10.39 -2.75
C VAL A 15 -4.26 -9.92 -3.99
N ASP A 16 -4.23 -10.71 -5.07
CA ASP A 16 -3.47 -10.36 -6.27
C ASP A 16 -4.04 -9.12 -6.98
N GLU A 17 -5.38 -9.03 -7.09
CA GLU A 17 -6.08 -7.86 -7.62
C GLU A 17 -5.81 -6.61 -6.76
N PHE A 18 -5.82 -6.77 -5.44
CA PHE A 18 -5.51 -5.69 -4.51
C PHE A 18 -4.08 -5.18 -4.70
N ILE A 19 -3.09 -6.07 -4.77
CA ILE A 19 -1.68 -5.70 -5.00
C ILE A 19 -1.51 -4.96 -6.33
N GLU A 20 -2.18 -5.41 -7.40
CA GLU A 20 -2.15 -4.77 -8.71
C GLU A 20 -2.62 -3.31 -8.64
N VAL A 21 -3.78 -3.09 -8.02
CA VAL A 21 -4.37 -1.74 -7.87
C VAL A 21 -3.52 -0.88 -6.93
N PHE A 22 -3.09 -1.42 -5.79
CA PHE A 22 -2.30 -0.67 -4.82
C PHE A 22 -0.91 -0.30 -5.32
N ARG A 23 -0.35 -1.03 -6.28
CA ARG A 23 0.90 -0.63 -6.92
C ARG A 23 0.79 0.73 -7.60
N GLN A 24 -0.32 0.99 -8.29
CA GLN A 24 -0.54 2.30 -8.93
C GLN A 24 -0.68 3.40 -7.88
N ASN A 25 -1.38 3.11 -6.78
CA ASN A 25 -1.49 4.04 -5.66
C ASN A 25 -0.12 4.35 -5.03
N HIS A 26 0.69 3.33 -4.75
CA HIS A 26 2.07 3.50 -4.30
C HIS A 26 2.90 4.36 -5.25
N LEU A 27 2.91 4.04 -6.55
CA LEU A 27 3.70 4.76 -7.55
C LEU A 27 3.32 6.23 -7.67
N GLY A 28 2.04 6.56 -7.47
CA GLY A 28 1.57 7.95 -7.39
C GLY A 28 2.00 8.62 -6.09
N SER A 29 1.76 7.97 -4.94
CA SER A 29 1.97 8.60 -3.64
C SER A 29 3.43 8.84 -3.28
N VAL A 30 4.37 8.02 -3.77
CA VAL A 30 5.80 8.30 -3.58
C VAL A 30 6.29 9.54 -4.35
N GLN A 31 5.50 10.05 -5.29
CA GLN A 31 5.82 11.28 -6.04
C GLN A 31 5.19 12.53 -5.39
N GLU A 32 4.34 12.37 -4.37
CA GLU A 32 3.72 13.50 -3.67
C GLU A 32 4.79 14.30 -2.90
N GLU A 33 4.66 15.63 -2.94
CA GLU A 33 5.61 16.51 -2.25
C GLU A 33 5.62 16.23 -0.74
N GLY A 34 6.81 15.96 -0.21
CA GLY A 34 6.99 15.64 1.21
C GLY A 34 6.66 14.20 1.60
N ASN A 35 6.21 13.35 0.67
CA ASN A 35 6.14 11.92 0.91
C ASN A 35 7.55 11.34 1.07
N LEU A 36 7.79 10.66 2.20
CA LEU A 36 9.05 9.96 2.45
C LEU A 36 8.93 8.45 2.21
N ARG A 37 7.74 7.88 2.47
CA ARG A 37 7.42 6.46 2.34
C ARG A 37 5.93 6.28 2.07
N PHE A 38 5.63 5.25 1.30
CA PHE A 38 4.28 4.74 1.10
C PHE A 38 4.36 3.23 0.90
N ASP A 39 4.89 2.53 1.90
CA ASP A 39 5.23 1.11 1.75
C ASP A 39 3.95 0.25 1.79
N VAL A 40 3.85 -0.72 0.89
CA VAL A 40 2.78 -1.72 0.88
C VAL A 40 3.39 -3.06 1.29
N LEU A 41 2.90 -3.61 2.41
CA LEU A 41 3.38 -4.86 2.99
C LEU A 41 2.25 -5.88 3.00
N GLN A 42 2.60 -7.14 2.83
CA GLN A 42 1.68 -8.27 2.96
C GLN A 42 2.10 -9.12 4.15
N ASP A 43 1.16 -9.44 5.04
CA ASP A 43 1.42 -10.35 6.13
C ASP A 43 1.82 -11.73 5.63
N ARG A 44 2.77 -12.35 6.33
CA ARG A 44 3.15 -13.74 6.04
C ARG A 44 2.02 -14.67 6.47
N LYS A 45 1.74 -15.66 5.63
CA LYS A 45 0.96 -16.84 6.02
C LYS A 45 1.72 -17.71 7.00
#